data_AF-A0A7C0VQ94-F1
#
_entry.id   AF-A0A7C0VQ94-F1
#
_cell.length_a   1.000
_cell.length_b   1.000
_cell.length_c   1.000
_cell.angle_alpha   90.00
_cell.angle_beta   90.00
_cell.angle_gamma   90.00
#
_symmetry.space_group_name_H-M   'P 1'
#
loop_
_entity.id
_entity.type
_entity.pdbx_description
1 polymer ?
#
loop_
_entity_poly.entity_id
_entity_poly.type
_entity_poly.pdbx_seq_one_letter_code
_entity_poly.pdbx_strand_id
1 'polypeptide(L)'
;MPSTNPRELKRMMKRMGIDVKELSNVKSVIIELEGKEIVLSSPQVTIMKIQGQKVYQIIARSERVVDTEEMMVEETAFSDEDVAFVMEQTGVSREKAIIALKEAGGDIAKAILKLTSGG
;
A
#
# COMPACT_ATOMS: atom_id res chain seq x y z
N MET A 1 -32.49 -10.78 -6.28
CA MET A 1 -32.17 -10.60 -4.84
C MET A 1 -33.00 -9.44 -4.31
N PRO A 2 -33.62 -9.53 -3.12
CA PRO A 2 -34.58 -8.53 -2.67
C PRO A 2 -33.86 -7.19 -2.44
N SER A 3 -34.34 -6.14 -3.11
CA SER A 3 -33.80 -4.78 -3.07
C SER A 3 -34.05 -4.17 -1.69
N THR A 4 -33.20 -4.49 -0.71
CA THR A 4 -33.29 -3.89 0.62
C THR A 4 -32.76 -2.46 0.55
N ASN A 5 -33.57 -1.49 0.98
CA ASN A 5 -33.19 -0.08 1.01
C ASN A 5 -31.93 0.10 1.88
N PRO A 6 -30.82 0.65 1.35
CA PRO A 6 -29.54 0.79 2.08
C PRO A 6 -29.67 1.51 3.43
N ARG A 7 -30.64 2.42 3.55
CA ARG A 7 -30.92 3.16 4.80
C ARG A 7 -31.53 2.28 5.88
N GLU A 8 -32.34 1.30 5.49
CA GLU A 8 -33.03 0.40 6.40
C GLU A 8 -32.07 -0.64 6.98
N LEU A 9 -31.18 -1.17 6.14
CA LEU A 9 -30.08 -2.04 6.55
C LEU A 9 -29.14 -1.34 7.55
N LYS A 10 -28.76 -0.09 7.27
CA LYS A 10 -27.92 0.71 8.18
C LYS A 10 -28.59 0.97 9.54
N ARG A 11 -29.91 1.22 9.55
CA ARG A 11 -30.69 1.38 10.80
C ARG A 11 -30.76 0.08 11.59
N MET A 12 -30.92 -1.06 10.91
CA MET A 12 -30.93 -2.37 11.54
C MET A 12 -29.58 -2.70 12.20
N MET A 13 -28.47 -2.51 11.48
CA MET A 13 -27.11 -2.72 11.99
C MET A 13 -26.82 -1.84 13.23
N LYS A 14 -27.22 -0.57 13.20
CA LYS A 14 -27.05 0.33 14.35
C LYS A 14 -27.80 -0.13 15.59
N ARG A 15 -28.99 -0.71 15.45
CA ARG A 15 -29.76 -1.30 16.58
C ARG A 15 -29.06 -2.52 17.19
N MET A 16 -28.28 -3.26 16.38
CA MET A 16 -27.47 -4.38 16.84
C MET A 16 -26.13 -3.94 17.45
N GLY A 17 -25.90 -2.63 17.61
CA GLY A 17 -24.66 -2.07 18.14
C GLY A 17 -23.50 -2.07 17.14
N ILE A 18 -23.79 -2.31 15.85
CA ILE A 18 -22.79 -2.34 14.78
C ILE A 18 -22.70 -0.93 14.18
N ASP A 19 -21.58 -0.25 14.44
CA ASP A 19 -21.25 1.05 13.83
C ASP A 19 -20.46 0.82 12.54
N VAL A 20 -20.97 1.32 11.42
CA VAL A 20 -20.38 1.17 10.09
C VAL A 20 -19.88 2.53 9.60
N LYS A 21 -18.59 2.63 9.33
CA LYS A 21 -17.92 3.86 8.86
C LYS A 21 -17.08 3.58 7.63
N GLU A 22 -17.27 4.38 6.60
CA GLU A 22 -16.37 4.37 5.44
C GLU A 22 -15.11 5.16 5.79
N LEU A 23 -13.94 4.58 5.50
CA LEU A 23 -12.65 5.23 5.69
C LEU A 23 -12.28 5.94 4.38
N SER A 24 -12.23 7.26 4.41
CA SER A 24 -11.91 8.09 3.23
C SER A 24 -10.39 8.25 3.07
N ASN A 25 -9.98 8.55 1.83
CA ASN A 25 -8.58 8.86 1.47
C ASN A 25 -7.57 7.75 1.77
N VAL A 26 -7.98 6.48 1.69
CA VAL A 26 -7.06 5.35 1.83
C VAL A 26 -6.19 5.24 0.59
N LYS A 27 -4.87 5.40 0.77
CA LYS A 27 -3.89 5.29 -0.31
C LYS A 27 -3.55 3.83 -0.64
N SER A 28 -3.35 3.03 0.39
CA SER A 28 -2.97 1.62 0.25
C SER A 28 -3.42 0.79 1.45
N VAL A 29 -3.54 -0.51 1.23
CA VAL A 29 -3.59 -1.55 2.26
C VAL A 29 -2.46 -2.52 1.96
N ILE A 30 -1.64 -2.83 2.96
CA ILE A 30 -0.57 -3.82 2.87
C ILE A 30 -0.99 -5.00 3.75
N ILE A 31 -1.01 -6.19 3.17
CA ILE A 31 -1.24 -7.45 3.87
C ILE A 31 0.09 -8.19 3.89
N GLU A 32 0.77 -8.17 5.03
CA GLU A 32 1.99 -8.91 5.27
C GLU A 32 1.66 -10.38 5.50
N LEU A 33 2.26 -11.26 4.71
CA LEU A 33 2.24 -12.71 4.89
C LEU A 33 3.66 -13.21 5.13
N GLU A 34 3.78 -14.48 5.51
CA GLU A 34 5.09 -15.12 5.58
C GLU A 34 5.72 -15.17 4.18
N GLY A 35 6.82 -14.42 3.99
CA GLY A 35 7.62 -14.40 2.77
C GLY A 35 7.06 -13.60 1.60
N LYS A 36 5.90 -12.93 1.75
CA LYS A 36 5.38 -12.00 0.73
C LYS A 36 4.43 -10.96 1.30
N GLU A 37 4.27 -9.86 0.56
CA GLU A 37 3.30 -8.81 0.82
C GLU A 37 2.28 -8.72 -0.30
N ILE A 38 1.03 -8.41 0.05
CA ILE A 38 -0.01 -8.02 -0.92
C ILE A 38 -0.32 -6.55 -0.71
N VAL A 39 -0.03 -5.75 -1.73
CA VAL A 39 -0.28 -4.31 -1.76
C VAL A 39 -1.52 -4.02 -2.60
N LEU A 40 -2.55 -3.49 -1.95
CA LEU A 40 -3.80 -3.04 -2.59
C LEU A 40 -3.78 -1.52 -2.74
N SER A 41 -3.86 -1.03 -3.98
CA SER A 41 -3.78 0.40 -4.30
C SER A 41 -5.15 1.06 -4.37
N SER A 42 -5.28 2.25 -3.77
CA SER A 42 -6.54 3.02 -3.70
C SER A 42 -7.78 2.18 -3.32
N PRO A 43 -7.74 1.38 -2.24
CA PRO A 43 -8.84 0.51 -1.88
C PRO A 43 -10.00 1.30 -1.26
N GLN A 44 -11.22 0.83 -1.45
CA GLN A 44 -12.38 1.26 -0.68
C GLN A 44 -12.43 0.45 0.63
N VAL A 45 -12.34 1.13 1.77
CA VAL A 45 -12.30 0.49 3.09
C VAL A 45 -13.50 0.91 3.94
N THR A 46 -14.21 -0.07 4.48
CA THR A 46 -15.29 0.14 5.44
C THR A 46 -14.94 -0.54 6.77
N ILE A 47 -15.14 0.16 7.88
CA ILE A 47 -14.87 -0.30 9.23
C ILE A 47 -16.18 -0.56 9.94
N MET A 48 -16.30 -1.74 10.56
CA MET A 48 -17.41 -2.14 11.41
C MET A 48 -16.91 -2.44 12.82
N LYS A 49 -17.62 -1.99 13.86
CA LYS A 49 -17.31 -2.38 15.25
C LYS A 49 -18.31 -3.43 15.74
N ILE A 50 -17.84 -4.62 16.09
CA ILE A 50 -18.66 -5.74 16.56
C ILE A 50 -18.04 -6.27 17.85
N GLN A 51 -18.78 -6.24 18.97
CA GLN A 51 -18.33 -6.80 20.27
C GLN A 51 -16.91 -6.37 20.70
N GLY A 52 -16.51 -5.13 20.40
CA GLY A 52 -15.18 -4.60 20.74
C GLY A 52 -14.10 -4.84 19.68
N GLN A 53 -14.33 -5.72 18.70
CA GLN A 53 -13.46 -5.94 17.56
C GLN A 53 -13.78 -4.97 16.42
N LYS A 54 -12.75 -4.57 15.66
CA LYS A 54 -12.90 -3.82 14.41
C LYS A 54 -12.77 -4.80 13.24
N VAL A 55 -13.78 -4.84 12.38
CA VAL A 55 -13.78 -5.58 11.14
C VAL A 55 -13.61 -4.60 10.00
N TYR A 56 -12.59 -4.83 9.16
CA TYR A 56 -12.30 -4.03 7.98
C TYR A 56 -12.77 -4.80 6.74
N GLN A 57 -13.67 -4.21 5.97
CA GLN A 57 -14.04 -4.67 4.64
C GLN A 57 -13.24 -3.87 3.62
N ILE A 58 -12.46 -4.55 2.79
CA ILE A 58 -11.53 -3.94 1.84
C ILE A 58 -11.92 -4.40 0.45
N ILE A 59 -12.18 -3.45 -0.45
CA ILE A 59 -12.49 -3.70 -1.85
C ILE A 59 -11.47 -2.95 -2.70
N ALA A 60 -10.68 -3.68 -3.48
CA ALA A 60 -9.68 -3.12 -4.37
C ALA A 60 -9.88 -3.65 -5.80
N ARG A 61 -9.48 -2.87 -6.81
CA ARG A 61 -9.50 -3.29 -8.22
C ARG A 61 -8.17 -3.85 -8.70
N SER A 62 -7.09 -3.51 -8.02
CA SER A 62 -5.74 -3.95 -8.34
C SER A 62 -5.04 -4.41 -7.08
N GLU A 63 -4.29 -5.49 -7.23
CA GLU A 63 -3.39 -6.04 -6.23
C GLU A 63 -2.00 -6.22 -6.86
N ARG A 64 -0.96 -5.99 -6.06
CA ARG A 64 0.42 -6.36 -6.38
C ARG A 64 0.90 -7.30 -5.30
N VAL A 65 1.44 -8.45 -5.70
CA VAL A 65 2.14 -9.37 -4.79
C VAL A 65 3.63 -9.07 -4.90
N VAL A 66 4.30 -9.00 -3.75
CA VAL A 66 5.73 -8.76 -3.66
C VAL A 66 6.33 -9.86 -2.80
N ASP A 67 7.27 -10.63 -3.31
CA ASP A 67 7.98 -11.62 -2.49
C ASP A 67 9.01 -10.90 -1.59
N THR A 68 8.95 -11.16 -0.28
CA THR A 68 9.78 -10.44 0.71
C THR A 68 11.26 -10.82 0.59
N GLU A 69 11.56 -12.04 0.12
CA GLU A 69 12.92 -12.43 -0.21
C GLU A 69 13.49 -11.60 -1.37
N GLU A 70 12.68 -11.33 -2.42
CA GLU A 70 13.10 -10.44 -3.50
C GLU A 70 13.33 -9.01 -3.00
N MET A 71 12.49 -8.51 -2.09
CA MET A 71 12.70 -7.21 -1.45
C MET A 71 14.00 -7.16 -0.63
N MET A 72 14.30 -8.19 0.18
CA MET A 72 15.52 -8.22 0.99
C MET A 72 16.79 -8.36 0.13
N VAL A 73 16.73 -9.14 -0.96
CA VAL A 73 17.84 -9.24 -1.92
C VAL A 73 18.02 -7.91 -2.67
N GLU A 74 16.94 -7.20 -2.98
CA GLU A 74 17.01 -5.87 -3.60
C GLU A 74 17.55 -4.79 -2.65
N GLU A 75 17.17 -4.82 -1.37
CA GLU A 75 17.67 -3.89 -0.35
C GLU A 75 19.17 -4.09 -0.06
N THR A 76 19.69 -5.32 -0.19
CA THR A 76 21.10 -5.63 0.08
C THR A 76 22.01 -5.44 -1.14
N ALA A 77 21.44 -5.24 -2.33
CA ALA A 77 22.22 -5.07 -3.57
C ALA A 77 22.91 -3.70 -3.68
N PHE A 78 22.47 -2.69 -2.93
CA PHE A 78 23.01 -1.33 -2.95
C PHE A 78 23.41 -0.90 -1.55
N SER A 79 24.43 -0.05 -1.45
CA SER A 79 24.81 0.48 -0.14
C SER A 79 23.74 1.45 0.37
N ASP A 80 23.54 1.49 1.69
CA ASP A 80 22.60 2.44 2.30
C ASP A 80 22.97 3.91 1.98
N GLU A 81 24.26 4.21 1.78
CA GLU A 81 24.75 5.53 1.37
C GLU A 81 24.26 5.90 -0.03
N ASP A 82 24.34 4.99 -0.99
CA ASP A 82 23.89 5.23 -2.37
C ASP A 82 22.37 5.43 -2.42
N VAL A 83 21.62 4.58 -1.70
CA VAL A 83 20.16 4.67 -1.62
C VAL A 83 19.74 6.00 -0.96
N ALA A 84 20.39 6.38 0.14
CA ALA A 84 20.13 7.64 0.83
C ALA A 84 20.44 8.85 -0.06
N PHE A 85 21.55 8.81 -0.81
CA PHE A 85 21.92 9.87 -1.73
C PHE A 85 20.88 10.06 -2.85
N VAL A 86 20.41 8.97 -3.45
CA VAL A 86 19.33 9.03 -4.45
C VAL A 86 18.05 9.60 -3.86
N MET A 87 17.66 9.16 -2.65
CA MET A 87 16.47 9.68 -1.96
C MET A 87 16.59 11.18 -1.68
N GLU A 88 17.74 11.66 -1.21
CA GLU A 88 17.96 13.07 -0.90
C GLU A 88 17.87 13.94 -2.16
N GLN A 89 18.45 13.50 -3.27
CA GLN A 89 18.45 14.27 -4.53
C GLN A 89 17.08 14.26 -5.24
N THR A 90 16.24 13.25 -5.02
CA THR A 90 15.00 13.04 -5.79
C THR A 90 13.71 13.18 -4.97
N GLY A 91 13.81 13.12 -3.64
CA GLY A 91 12.68 13.19 -2.71
C GLY A 91 11.76 11.97 -2.72
N VAL A 92 12.19 10.84 -3.31
CA VAL A 92 11.38 9.62 -3.39
C VAL A 92 11.55 8.70 -2.17
N SER A 93 10.66 7.72 -2.01
CA SER A 93 10.79 6.69 -0.98
C SER A 93 11.97 5.76 -1.25
N ARG A 94 12.49 5.13 -0.19
CA ARG A 94 13.62 4.18 -0.25
C ARG A 94 13.43 3.10 -1.31
N GLU A 95 12.26 2.47 -1.34
CA GLU A 95 11.90 1.47 -2.35
C GLU A 95 12.05 2.00 -3.79
N LYS A 96 11.57 3.22 -4.06
CA LYS A 96 11.69 3.83 -5.39
C LYS A 96 13.14 4.13 -5.76
N ALA A 97 13.95 4.52 -4.79
CA ALA A 97 15.38 4.73 -4.98
C ALA A 97 16.11 3.42 -5.32
N ILE A 98 15.81 2.33 -4.62
CA ILE A 98 16.36 0.99 -4.89
C ILE A 98 15.96 0.51 -6.29
N ILE A 99 14.69 0.65 -6.67
CA ILE A 99 14.21 0.29 -8.01
C ILE A 99 14.94 1.10 -9.08
N ALA A 100 15.10 2.41 -8.89
CA ALA A 100 15.80 3.26 -9.85
C ALA A 100 17.28 2.88 -10.00
N LEU A 101 17.96 2.57 -8.89
CA LEU A 101 19.35 2.08 -8.90
C LEU A 101 19.45 0.74 -9.63
N LYS A 102 18.50 -0.18 -9.43
CA LYS A 102 18.43 -1.46 -10.14
C LYS A 102 18.29 -1.27 -11.64
N GLU A 103 17.34 -0.45 -12.08
CA GLU A 103 17.13 -0.17 -13.50
C GLU A 103 18.29 0.60 -14.13
N ALA A 104 19.02 1.37 -13.33
CA ALA A 104 20.25 2.04 -13.74
C ALA A 104 21.49 1.10 -13.73
N GLY A 105 21.36 -0.13 -13.22
CA GLY A 105 22.47 -1.08 -13.10
C GLY A 105 23.50 -0.68 -12.04
N GLY A 106 23.08 0.05 -10.99
CA GLY A 106 23.94 0.58 -9.94
C GLY A 106 24.55 1.96 -10.23
N ASP A 107 24.23 2.59 -11.36
CA ASP A 107 24.67 3.96 -11.65
C ASP A 107 23.77 4.99 -10.95
N ILE A 108 24.30 5.61 -9.90
CA ILE A 108 23.63 6.61 -9.07
C ILE A 108 23.17 7.83 -9.88
N ALA A 109 24.05 8.35 -10.75
CA ALA A 109 23.74 9.56 -11.53
C ALA A 109 22.60 9.27 -12.52
N LYS A 110 22.66 8.10 -13.16
CA LYS A 110 21.61 7.65 -14.08
C LYS A 110 20.29 7.38 -13.36
N ALA A 111 20.32 6.83 -12.14
CA ALA A 111 19.13 6.63 -11.31
C ALA A 111 18.47 7.96 -10.91
N ILE A 112 19.27 8.94 -10.45
CA ILE A 112 18.79 10.29 -10.13
C ILE A 112 18.18 10.94 -11.36
N LEU A 113 18.90 10.96 -12.48
CA LEU A 113 18.40 11.52 -13.73
C LEU A 113 17.08 10.88 -14.14
N LYS A 114 16.95 9.56 -14.02
CA LYS A 114 15.70 8.86 -14.35
C LYS A 114 14.53 9.30 -13.48
N LEU A 115 14.78 9.52 -12.19
CA LEU A 115 13.75 9.93 -11.22
C LEU A 115 13.39 11.42 -11.34
N THR A 116 14.32 12.29 -11.73
CA THR A 116 14.07 13.74 -11.89
C THR A 116 13.57 14.13 -13.28
N SER A 117 13.90 13.35 -14.32
CA SER A 117 13.54 13.66 -15.72
C SER A 117 12.19 13.08 -16.15
N GLY A 118 11.56 12.26 -15.31
CA GLY A 118 10.25 11.64 -15.55
C GLY A 118 9.08 12.35 -14.86
N GLY A 119 9.26 13.61 -14.45
CA GLY A 119 8.26 14.46 -13.80
C GLY A 119 7.61 15.47 -14.73
#